data_AF-A0A413BII7-F1
#
_entry.id   AF-A0A413BII7-F1
#
_cell.length_a   1.000
_cell.length_b   1.000
_cell.length_c   1.000
_cell.angle_alpha   90.00
_cell.angle_beta   90.00
_cell.angle_gamma   90.00
#
_symmetry.space_group_name_H-M   'P 1'
#
loop_
_entity.id
_entity.type
_entity.pdbx_description
1 polymer ?
#
loop_
_entity_poly.entity_id
_entity_poly.type
_entity_poly.pdbx_seq_one_letter_code
_entity_poly.pdbx_strand_id
1 'polypeptide(L)'
;MKITGLTRRVDSLGRIVIPKELRRMLHIKEGSPLEIYMDADETIVLKKYSQVGSLKNISQAYAQSLSKVTGAMVCVADRDEIIAAAGKNHNNYIGKALSKELENIMDKRKSALYSKKDDTLIPVVKDDKADCEAQAIAVIVHDGDSAGAVILCAYDEKSDKPEIAEKLAGAAAEFLADQLG
;
A
#
# COMPACT_ATOMS: atom_id res chain seq x y z
N MET A 1 12.21 -23.65 16.42
CA MET A 1 13.64 -23.33 16.25
C MET A 1 13.80 -21.83 16.49
N LYS A 2 14.33 -21.40 17.65
CA LYS A 2 14.46 -19.95 17.97
C LYS A 2 15.66 -19.38 17.19
N ILE A 3 15.37 -18.51 16.23
CA ILE A 3 16.36 -17.81 15.42
C ILE A 3 16.91 -16.64 16.24
N THR A 4 18.22 -16.69 16.54
CA THR A 4 19.09 -15.61 17.09
C THR A 4 18.71 -15.01 18.44
N GLY A 5 19.45 -15.37 19.49
CA GLY A 5 19.42 -14.69 20.80
C GLY A 5 20.16 -13.34 20.75
N LEU A 6 19.49 -12.29 20.25
CA LEU A 6 20.00 -10.92 20.27
C LEU A 6 19.48 -10.19 21.51
N THR A 7 20.36 -9.89 22.48
CA THR A 7 20.00 -9.13 23.68
C THR A 7 20.19 -7.62 23.46
N ARG A 8 19.20 -6.83 23.85
CA ARG A 8 19.27 -5.36 23.89
C ARG A 8 18.80 -4.86 25.25
N ARG A 9 19.46 -3.81 25.74
CA ARG A 9 19.05 -3.15 26.98
C ARG A 9 17.95 -2.16 26.68
N VAL A 10 17.02 -2.05 27.61
CA VAL A 10 16.02 -0.99 27.64
C VAL A 10 16.69 0.28 28.15
N ASP A 11 16.35 1.43 27.57
CA ASP A 11 16.85 2.71 28.06
C ASP A 11 16.05 3.23 29.26
N SER A 12 16.38 4.42 29.76
CA SER A 12 15.71 5.04 30.91
C SER A 12 14.25 5.40 30.68
N LEU A 13 13.77 5.36 29.43
CA LEU A 13 12.40 5.71 29.05
C LEU A 13 11.59 4.49 28.61
N GLY A 14 12.14 3.27 28.71
CA GLY A 14 11.44 2.06 28.28
C GLY A 14 11.60 1.72 26.80
N ARG A 15 12.46 2.41 26.05
CA ARG A 15 12.64 2.16 24.61
C ARG A 15 13.63 1.02 24.38
N ILE A 16 13.34 0.21 23.36
CA ILE A 16 14.23 -0.86 22.89
C ILE A 16 14.63 -0.61 21.44
N VAL A 17 15.89 -0.88 21.11
CA VAL A 17 16.41 -0.73 19.74
C VAL A 17 16.19 -2.01 18.96
N ILE A 18 15.44 -1.95 17.86
CA ILE A 18 15.34 -3.05 16.89
C ILE A 18 16.61 -3.06 16.01
N PRO A 19 17.41 -4.14 16.03
CA PRO A 19 18.61 -4.27 15.20
C PRO A 19 18.35 -3.97 13.72
N LYS A 20 19.34 -3.37 13.05
CA LYS A 20 19.21 -2.93 11.65
C LYS A 20 18.92 -4.09 10.71
N GLU A 21 19.44 -5.28 11.02
CA GLU A 21 19.21 -6.52 10.28
C GLU A 21 17.73 -6.91 10.30
N LEU A 22 17.12 -6.95 11.49
CA LEU A 22 15.70 -7.25 11.64
C LEU A 22 14.83 -6.19 10.97
N ARG A 23 15.18 -4.90 11.11
CA ARG A 23 14.46 -3.82 10.42
C ARG A 23 14.50 -3.98 8.91
N ARG A 24 15.64 -4.34 8.33
CA ARG A 24 15.77 -4.60 6.89
C ARG A 24 14.95 -5.80 6.44
N MET A 25 15.02 -6.91 7.17
CA MET A 25 14.29 -8.14 6.85
C MET A 25 12.76 -7.94 6.93
N LEU A 26 12.30 -7.19 7.92
CA LEU A 26 10.88 -6.92 8.14
C LEU A 26 10.40 -5.64 7.43
N HIS A 27 11.25 -4.98 6.64
CA HIS A 27 10.92 -3.72 5.96
C HIS A 27 10.37 -2.64 6.91
N ILE A 28 10.90 -2.55 8.13
CA ILE A 28 10.53 -1.54 9.14
C ILE A 28 11.39 -0.30 8.88
N LYS A 29 10.76 0.74 8.33
CA LYS A 29 11.38 2.05 8.11
C LYS A 29 11.25 2.91 9.38
N GLU A 30 11.97 4.02 9.42
CA GLU A 30 11.76 5.02 10.46
C GLU A 30 10.32 5.56 10.38
N GLY A 31 9.66 5.68 11.53
CA GLY A 31 8.25 6.08 11.60
C GLY A 31 7.23 4.95 11.34
N SER A 32 7.66 3.75 10.91
CA SER A 32 6.73 2.64 10.67
C SER A 32 5.99 2.23 11.96
N PRO A 33 4.65 2.10 11.93
CA PRO A 33 3.89 1.68 13.09
C PRO A 33 4.13 0.20 13.39
N LEU A 34 4.25 -0.12 14.68
CA LEU A 34 4.38 -1.48 15.19
C LEU A 34 3.32 -1.72 16.25
N GLU A 35 2.64 -2.86 16.14
CA GLU A 35 1.71 -3.35 17.13
C GLU A 35 2.52 -4.09 18.21
N ILE A 36 2.21 -3.78 19.48
CA ILE A 36 2.82 -4.40 20.65
C ILE A 36 1.72 -5.10 21.44
N TYR A 37 1.87 -6.40 21.64
CA TYR A 37 0.97 -7.17 22.50
C TYR A 37 1.76 -8.20 23.33
N MET A 38 1.10 -8.73 24.36
CA MET A 38 1.65 -9.76 25.23
C MET A 38 0.99 -11.09 24.88
N ASP A 39 1.80 -12.11 24.63
CA ASP A 39 1.32 -13.48 24.42
C ASP A 39 1.04 -14.16 25.79
N ALA A 40 0.40 -15.34 25.75
CA ALA A 40 -0.02 -16.07 26.95
C ALA A 40 1.16 -16.50 27.86
N ASP A 41 2.38 -16.55 27.33
CA ASP A 41 3.60 -16.91 28.04
C ASP A 41 4.40 -15.69 28.52
N GLU A 42 3.76 -14.52 28.65
CA GLU A 42 4.38 -13.23 29.02
C GLU A 42 5.43 -12.74 28.03
N THR A 43 5.45 -13.28 26.80
CA THR A 43 6.32 -12.78 25.73
C THR A 43 5.76 -11.50 25.13
N ILE A 44 6.59 -10.46 25.04
CA ILE A 44 6.26 -9.26 24.24
C ILE A 44 6.47 -9.59 22.77
N VAL A 45 5.39 -9.46 21.98
CA VAL A 45 5.42 -9.66 20.53
C VAL A 45 5.32 -8.30 19.84
N LEU A 46 6.23 -8.09 18.88
CA LEU A 46 6.22 -6.93 17.99
C LEU A 46 5.79 -7.40 16.60
N LYS A 47 4.72 -6.82 16.07
CA LYS A 47 4.21 -7.13 14.74
C LYS A 47 4.13 -5.85 13.90
N LYS A 48 4.35 -5.95 12.59
CA LYS A 48 4.05 -4.83 11.68
C LYS A 48 2.57 -4.52 11.77
N TYR A 49 2.27 -3.25 12.04
CA TYR A 49 0.90 -2.79 12.00
C TYR A 49 0.54 -2.49 10.53
N SER A 50 -0.26 -3.36 9.92
CA SER A 50 -0.88 -3.08 8.62
C SER A 50 -2.36 -2.77 8.84
N GLN A 51 -2.62 -1.49 9.01
CA GLN A 51 -3.94 -0.90 9.22
C GLN A 51 -4.82 -1.15 7.98
N VAL A 52 -4.24 -1.07 6.78
CA VAL A 52 -4.94 -1.31 5.51
C VAL A 52 -5.17 -2.81 5.26
N GLY A 53 -4.26 -3.68 5.70
CA GLY A 53 -4.43 -5.14 5.61
C GLY A 53 -5.66 -5.67 6.37
N SER A 54 -6.04 -5.03 7.47
CA SER A 54 -7.29 -5.38 8.19
C SER A 54 -8.55 -4.95 7.41
N LEU A 55 -8.44 -3.94 6.54
CA LEU A 55 -9.49 -3.45 5.65
C LEU A 55 -9.61 -4.26 4.34
N LYS A 56 -9.02 -5.46 4.24
CA LYS A 56 -9.01 -6.24 3.00
C LYS A 56 -10.40 -6.40 2.35
N ASN A 57 -11.43 -6.69 3.14
CA ASN A 57 -12.80 -6.86 2.62
C ASN A 57 -13.38 -5.54 2.07
N ILE A 58 -13.18 -4.43 2.79
CA ILE A 58 -13.64 -3.10 2.38
C ILE A 58 -12.88 -2.65 1.13
N SER A 59 -11.56 -2.81 1.13
CA SER A 59 -10.68 -2.52 0.01
C SER A 59 -11.08 -3.29 -1.25
N GLN A 60 -11.42 -4.58 -1.10
CA GLN A 60 -11.90 -5.41 -2.20
C GLN A 60 -13.25 -4.96 -2.74
N ALA A 61 -14.21 -4.61 -1.87
CA ALA A 61 -15.50 -4.09 -2.29
C ALA A 61 -15.36 -2.76 -3.04
N TYR A 62 -14.47 -1.88 -2.58
CA TYR A 62 -14.17 -0.61 -3.22
C TYR A 62 -13.51 -0.79 -4.59
N ALA A 63 -12.48 -1.64 -4.66
CA ALA A 63 -11.80 -1.97 -5.91
C ALA A 63 -12.79 -2.52 -6.95
N GLN A 64 -13.68 -3.44 -6.55
CA GLN A 64 -14.73 -3.97 -7.42
C GLN A 64 -15.70 -2.89 -7.92
N SER A 65 -16.08 -1.96 -7.04
CA SER A 65 -17.02 -0.90 -7.38
C SER A 65 -16.41 0.09 -8.37
N LEU A 66 -15.19 0.56 -8.11
CA LEU A 66 -14.47 1.44 -9.02
C LEU A 66 -14.20 0.77 -10.37
N SER A 67 -13.78 -0.50 -10.36
CA SER A 67 -13.52 -1.25 -11.60
C SER A 67 -14.78 -1.41 -12.45
N LYS A 68 -15.95 -1.65 -11.83
CA LYS A 68 -17.24 -1.72 -12.56
C LYS A 68 -17.64 -0.40 -13.20
N VAL A 69 -17.40 0.73 -12.52
CA VAL A 69 -17.78 2.06 -13.01
C VAL A 69 -16.82 2.54 -14.11
N THR A 70 -15.52 2.35 -13.92
CA THR A 70 -14.47 2.90 -14.79
C THR A 70 -14.02 1.94 -15.89
N GLY A 71 -14.25 0.64 -15.73
CA GLY A 71 -13.64 -0.40 -16.56
C GLY A 71 -12.13 -0.60 -16.32
N ALA A 72 -11.51 0.20 -15.43
CA ALA A 72 -10.09 0.12 -15.12
C ALA A 72 -9.77 -1.13 -14.28
N MET A 73 -8.49 -1.54 -14.31
CA MET A 73 -7.95 -2.37 -13.24
C MET A 73 -7.72 -1.48 -12.02
N VAL A 74 -8.19 -1.92 -10.86
CA VAL A 74 -8.07 -1.18 -9.62
C VAL A 74 -7.31 -2.03 -8.62
N CYS A 75 -6.27 -1.48 -8.02
CA CYS A 75 -5.52 -2.07 -6.92
C CYS A 75 -5.60 -1.19 -5.68
N VAL A 76 -5.66 -1.83 -4.51
CA VAL A 76 -5.42 -1.20 -3.22
C VAL A 76 -4.19 -1.88 -2.61
N ALA A 77 -3.23 -1.05 -2.24
CA ALA A 77 -1.97 -1.46 -1.63
C ALA A 77 -1.94 -1.03 -0.17
N ASP A 78 -1.35 -1.85 0.69
CA ASP A 78 -0.75 -1.36 1.94
C ASP A 78 0.69 -0.91 1.65
N ARG A 79 1.57 -0.86 2.66
CA ARG A 79 2.98 -0.46 2.46
C ARG A 79 3.87 -1.54 1.85
N ASP A 80 3.43 -2.79 1.81
CA ASP A 80 4.25 -3.92 1.41
C ASP A 80 3.73 -4.62 0.16
N GLU A 81 2.41 -4.78 0.03
CA GLU A 81 1.78 -5.56 -1.03
C GLU A 81 0.42 -5.03 -1.47
N ILE A 82 -0.06 -5.55 -2.61
CA ILE A 82 -1.43 -5.33 -3.07
C ILE A 82 -2.38 -6.20 -2.25
N ILE A 83 -3.19 -5.58 -1.41
CA ILE A 83 -4.13 -6.27 -0.52
C ILE A 83 -5.46 -6.61 -1.20
N ALA A 84 -5.84 -5.85 -2.23
CA ALA A 84 -7.07 -6.03 -2.97
C ALA A 84 -6.91 -5.57 -4.42
N ALA A 85 -7.57 -6.24 -5.35
CA ALA A 85 -7.59 -5.81 -6.74
C ALA A 85 -8.86 -6.26 -7.47
N ALA A 86 -9.25 -5.53 -8.51
CA ALA A 86 -10.37 -5.85 -9.38
C ALA A 86 -10.12 -5.39 -10.82
N GLY A 87 -10.90 -5.92 -11.76
CA GLY A 87 -10.80 -5.60 -13.18
C GLY A 87 -9.89 -6.55 -13.95
N LYS A 88 -9.42 -6.09 -15.12
CA LYS A 88 -8.64 -6.91 -16.04
C LYS A 88 -7.30 -7.30 -15.40
N ASN A 89 -6.95 -8.58 -15.48
CA ASN A 89 -5.68 -9.14 -14.99
C ASN A 89 -5.38 -8.95 -13.48
N HIS A 90 -6.39 -8.63 -12.65
CA HIS A 90 -6.20 -8.35 -11.22
C HIS A 90 -5.53 -9.48 -10.41
N ASN A 91 -5.74 -10.75 -10.81
CA ASN A 91 -5.09 -11.92 -10.21
C ASN A 91 -3.55 -11.86 -10.26
N ASN A 92 -2.99 -11.07 -11.19
CA ASN A 92 -1.55 -10.91 -11.30
C ASN A 92 -0.97 -9.91 -10.29
N TYR A 93 -1.81 -9.24 -9.49
CA TYR A 93 -1.40 -8.17 -8.58
C TYR A 93 -1.62 -8.53 -7.11
N ILE A 94 -2.75 -9.17 -6.76
CA ILE A 94 -3.08 -9.50 -5.35
C ILE A 94 -1.94 -10.29 -4.68
N GLY A 95 -1.50 -9.83 -3.51
CA GLY A 95 -0.43 -10.44 -2.71
C GLY A 95 0.98 -10.24 -3.27
N LYS A 96 1.16 -9.43 -4.31
CA LYS A 96 2.49 -9.11 -4.83
C LYS A 96 3.06 -7.88 -4.16
N ALA A 97 4.38 -7.94 -3.95
CA ALA A 97 5.14 -6.82 -3.41
C ALA A 97 5.16 -5.63 -4.37
N LEU A 98 5.13 -4.43 -3.79
CA LEU A 98 5.14 -3.17 -4.53
C LEU A 98 6.44 -2.98 -5.32
N SER A 99 6.34 -2.19 -6.39
CA SER A 99 7.50 -1.64 -7.08
C SER A 99 8.19 -0.55 -6.25
N LYS A 100 9.45 -0.26 -6.55
CA LYS A 100 10.18 0.83 -5.87
C LYS A 100 9.60 2.19 -6.21
N GLU A 101 9.09 2.32 -7.42
CA GLU A 101 8.46 3.52 -7.97
C GLU A 101 7.19 3.86 -7.18
N LEU A 102 6.34 2.86 -6.92
CA LEU A 102 5.15 3.03 -6.10
C LEU A 102 5.49 3.33 -4.64
N GLU A 103 6.46 2.61 -4.05
CA GLU A 103 6.95 2.90 -2.70
C GLU A 103 7.43 4.37 -2.58
N ASN A 104 8.15 4.88 -3.58
CA ASN A 104 8.63 6.27 -3.59
C ASN A 104 7.50 7.30 -3.67
N ILE A 105 6.41 6.99 -4.38
CA ILE A 105 5.22 7.85 -4.45
C ILE A 105 4.53 7.90 -3.08
N MET A 106 4.37 6.74 -2.46
CA MET A 106 3.80 6.62 -1.11
C MET A 106 4.63 7.37 -0.07
N ASP A 107 5.96 7.23 -0.11
CA ASP A 107 6.87 7.92 0.81
C ASP A 107 6.83 9.46 0.62
N LYS A 108 6.56 9.94 -0.60
CA LYS A 108 6.34 11.37 -0.89
C LYS A 108 4.93 11.86 -0.55
N ARG A 109 3.99 10.95 -0.24
CA ARG A 109 2.59 11.24 0.11
C ARG A 109 1.86 12.09 -0.93
N LYS A 110 2.25 11.96 -2.19
CA LYS A 110 1.73 12.79 -3.28
C LYS A 110 1.08 11.91 -4.33
N SER A 111 -0.23 12.07 -4.51
CA SER A 111 -0.97 11.45 -5.61
C SER A 111 -0.41 11.89 -6.96
N ALA A 112 -0.49 11.00 -7.95
CA ALA A 112 0.10 11.21 -9.26
C ALA A 112 -0.80 10.64 -10.37
N LEU A 113 -0.74 11.30 -11.52
CA LEU A 113 -1.35 10.86 -12.76
C LEU A 113 -0.25 10.62 -13.79
N TYR A 114 -0.27 9.46 -14.41
CA TYR A 114 0.68 9.06 -15.45
C TYR A 114 -0.05 8.61 -16.70
N SER A 115 0.61 8.78 -17.84
CA SER A 115 0.06 8.40 -19.13
C SER A 115 1.14 7.78 -20.01
N LYS A 116 0.70 6.87 -20.89
CA LYS A 116 1.54 6.29 -21.93
C LYS A 116 2.01 7.33 -22.95
N LYS A 117 1.17 8.33 -23.22
CA LYS A 117 1.45 9.43 -24.15
C LYS A 117 2.65 10.27 -23.70
N ASP A 118 2.78 10.44 -22.39
CA ASP A 118 3.86 11.21 -21.78
C ASP A 118 5.07 10.34 -21.41
N ASP A 119 5.03 9.03 -21.68
CA ASP A 119 6.07 8.05 -21.30
C ASP A 119 6.40 8.07 -19.79
N THR A 120 5.36 8.19 -18.96
CA THR A 120 5.51 8.37 -17.49
C THR A 120 4.97 7.22 -16.66
N LEU A 121 4.47 6.15 -17.29
CA LEU A 121 3.91 5.00 -16.59
C LEU A 121 4.93 4.33 -15.68
N ILE A 122 4.47 3.87 -14.52
CA ILE A 122 5.31 3.15 -13.57
C ILE A 122 4.81 1.73 -13.36
N PRO A 123 5.69 0.77 -13.05
CA PRO A 123 5.25 -0.54 -12.57
C PRO A 123 4.52 -0.39 -11.24
N VAL A 124 3.43 -1.12 -11.03
CA VAL A 124 2.72 -1.17 -9.73
C VAL A 124 3.36 -2.20 -8.80
N VAL A 125 3.78 -3.34 -9.36
CA VAL A 125 4.47 -4.44 -8.67
C VAL A 125 5.80 -4.76 -9.37
N LYS A 126 6.74 -5.44 -8.70
CA LYS A 126 8.11 -5.62 -9.20
C LYS A 126 8.26 -6.20 -10.62
N ASP A 127 7.33 -7.08 -11.03
CA ASP A 127 7.34 -7.73 -12.34
C ASP A 127 6.25 -7.19 -13.29
N ASP A 128 5.71 -6.01 -12.98
CA ASP A 128 4.70 -5.36 -13.80
C ASP A 128 5.34 -4.73 -15.04
N LYS A 129 4.68 -4.89 -16.18
CA LYS A 129 5.08 -4.25 -17.45
C LYS A 129 4.49 -2.85 -17.62
N ALA A 130 3.63 -2.42 -16.70
CA ALA A 130 2.92 -1.15 -16.78
C ALA A 130 2.17 -0.97 -18.12
N ASP A 131 1.56 -2.05 -18.61
CA ASP A 131 0.90 -2.08 -19.92
C ASP A 131 -0.54 -1.55 -19.82
N CYS A 132 -0.67 -0.25 -19.59
CA CYS A 132 -1.94 0.48 -19.56
C CYS A 132 -1.79 1.82 -20.30
N GLU A 133 -2.90 2.50 -20.59
CA GLU A 133 -2.88 3.80 -21.26
C GLU A 133 -2.70 4.96 -20.27
N ALA A 134 -3.25 4.84 -19.07
CA ALA A 134 -3.10 5.81 -18.00
C ALA A 134 -3.15 5.17 -16.61
N GLN A 135 -2.49 5.81 -15.64
CA GLN A 135 -2.50 5.43 -14.22
C GLN A 135 -2.87 6.62 -13.36
N ALA A 136 -3.87 6.45 -12.49
CA ALA A 136 -4.14 7.36 -11.38
C ALA A 136 -3.76 6.69 -10.06
N ILE A 137 -2.90 7.33 -9.28
CA ILE A 137 -2.38 6.82 -8.02
C ILE A 137 -2.71 7.82 -6.93
N ALA A 138 -3.49 7.40 -5.95
CA ALA A 138 -3.80 8.20 -4.78
C ALA A 138 -3.21 7.54 -3.52
N VAL A 139 -2.43 8.29 -2.76
CA VAL A 139 -1.83 7.77 -1.52
C VAL A 139 -2.86 7.84 -0.40
N ILE A 140 -3.04 6.74 0.32
CA ILE A 140 -3.85 6.70 1.55
C ILE A 140 -2.97 7.28 2.66
N VAL A 141 -3.34 8.46 3.16
CA VAL A 141 -2.61 9.15 4.23
C VAL A 141 -3.47 9.17 5.48
N HIS A 142 -2.94 8.67 6.58
CA HIS A 142 -3.62 8.60 7.87
C HIS A 142 -2.63 8.98 8.98
N ASP A 143 -3.04 9.86 9.90
CA ASP A 143 -2.17 10.46 10.93
C ASP A 143 -0.84 11.05 10.41
N GLY A 144 -0.88 11.58 9.19
CA GLY A 144 0.29 12.18 8.53
C GLY A 144 1.31 11.16 8.01
N ASP A 145 1.04 9.85 8.10
CA ASP A 145 1.85 8.80 7.50
C ASP A 145 1.14 8.14 6.30
N SER A 146 1.91 7.55 5.39
CA SER A 146 1.35 6.80 4.27
C SER A 146 0.95 5.40 4.74
N ALA A 147 -0.36 5.13 4.75
CA ALA A 147 -0.89 3.82 5.11
C ALA A 147 -0.93 2.85 3.91
N GLY A 148 -1.02 3.39 2.69
CA GLY A 148 -1.25 2.60 1.48
C GLY A 148 -1.41 3.46 0.23
N ALA A 149 -1.93 2.86 -0.83
CA ALA A 149 -2.32 3.58 -2.04
C ALA A 149 -3.49 2.91 -2.77
N VAL A 150 -4.28 3.71 -3.47
CA VAL A 150 -5.27 3.27 -4.46
C VAL A 150 -4.72 3.55 -5.85
N ILE A 151 -4.73 2.54 -6.72
CA ILE A 151 -4.16 2.59 -8.06
C ILE A 151 -5.26 2.22 -9.05
N LEU A 152 -5.51 3.08 -10.03
CA LEU A 152 -6.38 2.82 -11.17
C LEU A 152 -5.54 2.78 -12.45
N CYS A 153 -5.59 1.67 -13.18
CA CYS A 153 -4.93 1.49 -14.47
C CYS A 153 -6.00 1.36 -15.57
N ALA A 154 -6.10 2.39 -16.41
CA ALA A 154 -7.03 2.43 -17.54
C ALA A 154 -6.39 1.83 -18.80
N TYR A 155 -7.11 0.99 -19.54
CA TYR A 155 -6.62 0.31 -20.76
C TYR A 155 -7.23 0.85 -22.06
N ASP A 156 -8.17 1.79 -21.98
CA ASP A 156 -8.83 2.37 -23.15
C ASP A 156 -8.65 3.89 -23.13
N GLU A 157 -8.14 4.47 -24.22
CA GLU A 157 -8.02 5.92 -24.40
C GLU A 157 -9.38 6.64 -24.38
N LYS A 158 -10.49 5.92 -24.63
CA LYS A 158 -11.87 6.44 -24.60
C LYS A 158 -12.52 6.34 -23.23
N SER A 159 -11.92 5.63 -22.27
CA SER A 159 -12.40 5.60 -20.89
C SER A 159 -12.24 6.98 -20.25
N ASP A 160 -12.98 7.23 -19.16
CA ASP A 160 -13.16 8.53 -18.52
C ASP A 160 -11.90 9.42 -18.50
N LYS A 161 -12.10 10.74 -18.64
CA LYS A 161 -11.00 11.72 -18.61
C LYS A 161 -10.05 11.44 -17.44
N PRO A 162 -8.72 11.55 -17.61
CA PRO A 162 -7.74 11.25 -16.57
C PRO A 162 -8.03 11.92 -15.22
N GLU A 163 -8.60 13.12 -15.25
CA GLU A 163 -9.04 13.89 -14.08
C GLU A 163 -10.15 13.20 -13.27
N ILE A 164 -11.05 12.45 -13.92
CA ILE A 164 -12.10 11.67 -13.24
C ILE A 164 -11.47 10.48 -12.52
N ALA A 165 -10.54 9.77 -13.16
CA ALA A 165 -9.83 8.66 -12.54
C ALA A 165 -9.02 9.13 -11.32
N GLU A 166 -8.37 10.29 -11.41
CA GLU A 166 -7.68 10.93 -10.27
C GLU A 166 -8.64 11.24 -9.12
N LYS A 167 -9.79 11.87 -9.40
CA LYS A 167 -10.80 12.18 -8.36
C LYS A 167 -11.38 10.92 -7.73
N LEU A 168 -11.63 9.88 -8.50
CA LEU A 168 -12.12 8.59 -7.99
C LEU A 168 -11.08 7.90 -7.11
N ALA A 169 -9.82 7.88 -7.55
CA ALA A 169 -8.71 7.35 -6.75
C ALA A 169 -8.54 8.14 -5.44
N GLY A 170 -8.60 9.47 -5.51
CA GLY A 170 -8.52 10.37 -4.37
C GLY A 170 -9.65 10.13 -3.37
N ALA A 171 -10.90 10.12 -3.83
CA ALA A 171 -12.07 9.85 -2.98
C ALA A 171 -11.99 8.47 -2.32
N ALA A 172 -11.48 7.46 -3.03
CA ALA A 172 -11.26 6.14 -2.47
C ALA A 172 -10.18 6.13 -1.39
N ALA A 173 -9.08 6.86 -1.62
CA ALA A 173 -7.99 6.95 -0.68
C ALA A 173 -8.39 7.70 0.61
N GLU A 174 -9.14 8.79 0.48
CA GLU A 174 -9.72 9.52 1.62
C GLU A 174 -10.68 8.64 2.42
N PHE A 175 -11.62 7.96 1.74
CA PHE A 175 -12.54 7.05 2.42
C PHE A 175 -11.80 5.94 3.17
N LEU A 176 -10.80 5.31 2.54
CA LEU A 176 -10.03 4.27 3.20
C LEU A 176 -9.22 4.81 4.38
N ALA A 177 -8.68 6.03 4.30
CA ALA A 177 -8.00 6.67 5.41
C ALA A 177 -8.92 6.90 6.61
N ASP A 178 -10.18 7.32 6.38
CA ASP A 178 -11.18 7.49 7.44
C ASP A 178 -11.56 6.16 8.10
N GLN A 179 -11.48 5.03 7.38
CA GLN A 179 -11.73 3.70 7.96
C GLN A 179 -10.59 3.20 8.86
N LEU A 180 -9.43 3.85 8.85
CA LEU A 180 -8.27 3.45 9.67
C LEU A 180 -8.34 3.97 11.11
N GLY A 181 -9.28 4.89 11.40
CA GLY A 181 -9.63 5.37 12.73
C GLY A 181 -9.08 6.76 13.02
#